data_AF-A0A9D7HMB5-F1
#
_entry.id   AF-A0A9D7HMB5-F1
#
_cell.length_a   1.000
_cell.length_b   1.000
_cell.length_c   1.000
_cell.angle_alpha   90.00
_cell.angle_beta   90.00
_cell.angle_gamma   90.00
#
_symmetry.space_group_name_H-M   'P 1'
#
loop_
_entity.id
_entity.type
_entity.pdbx_description
1 polymer ?
#
loop_
_entity_poly.entity_id
_entity_poly.type
_entity_poly.pdbx_seq_one_letter_code
_entity_poly.pdbx_strand_id
1 'polypeptide(L)'
;MSIAPELEAHILRYYHVERWRIGTIARQLRVHGGTVRRVLAQAGLPRIGPVQRSSQLDAYLPFIAQTLEKFPTLTASRLYVMVRERGYLGGPDHFRHLISLHRPRPKAEAYLRLSTLPGE
;
A
#
# COMPACT_ATOMS: atom_id res chain seq x y z
N MET A 1 -17.23 13.56 -1.59
CA MET A 1 -18.52 13.60 -2.31
C MET A 1 -19.47 12.58 -1.72
N SER A 2 -20.60 13.04 -1.16
CA SER A 2 -21.71 12.17 -0.76
C SER A 2 -22.37 11.59 -2.00
N ILE A 3 -22.56 10.27 -2.02
CA ILE A 3 -23.37 9.58 -3.01
C ILE A 3 -24.81 9.68 -2.51
N ALA A 4 -25.78 9.86 -3.41
CA ALA A 4 -27.20 9.88 -3.03
C ALA A 4 -27.57 8.54 -2.34
N PRO A 5 -28.31 8.56 -1.21
CA PRO A 5 -28.65 7.35 -0.45
C PRO A 5 -29.44 6.34 -1.29
N GLU A 6 -30.19 6.83 -2.29
CA GLU A 6 -30.91 5.99 -3.24
C GLU A 6 -29.95 5.14 -4.10
N LEU A 7 -28.83 5.70 -4.56
CA LEU A 7 -27.85 4.94 -5.35
C LEU A 7 -27.15 3.88 -4.51
N GLU A 8 -26.89 4.16 -3.24
CA GLU A 8 -26.32 3.20 -2.30
C GLU A 8 -27.26 1.99 -2.09
N ALA A 9 -28.55 2.26 -1.86
CA ALA A 9 -29.55 1.20 -1.69
C ALA A 9 -29.67 0.31 -2.95
N HIS A 10 -29.62 0.90 -4.15
CA HIS A 10 -29.62 0.15 -5.41
C HIS A 10 -28.36 -0.72 -5.54
N ILE A 11 -27.17 -0.18 -5.23
CA ILE A 11 -25.92 -0.95 -5.28
C ILE A 11 -25.98 -2.16 -4.33
N LEU A 12 -26.46 -1.97 -3.10
CA LEU A 12 -26.59 -3.04 -2.13
C LEU A 12 -27.63 -4.08 -2.56
N ARG A 13 -28.77 -3.66 -3.10
CA ARG A 13 -29.81 -4.56 -3.63
C ARG A 13 -29.26 -5.42 -4.77
N TYR A 14 -28.63 -4.81 -5.78
CA TYR A 14 -28.05 -5.54 -6.91
C TYR A 14 -26.94 -6.51 -6.49
N TYR A 15 -26.20 -6.18 -5.43
CA TYR A 15 -25.12 -7.03 -4.93
C TYR A 15 -25.64 -8.19 -4.06
N HIS A 16 -26.58 -7.94 -3.13
CA HIS A 16 -27.06 -8.94 -2.19
C HIS A 16 -28.17 -9.83 -2.77
N VAL A 17 -29.13 -9.24 -3.49
CA VAL A 17 -30.30 -9.97 -4.03
C VAL A 17 -29.94 -10.63 -5.35
N GLU A 18 -29.37 -9.87 -6.27
CA GLU A 18 -29.13 -10.32 -7.65
C GLU A 18 -27.73 -10.92 -7.86
N ARG A 19 -26.83 -10.76 -6.87
CA ARG A 19 -25.44 -11.27 -6.88
C ARG A 19 -24.63 -10.80 -8.10
N TRP A 20 -24.90 -9.59 -8.58
CA TRP A 20 -24.21 -9.04 -9.74
C TRP A 20 -22.75 -8.70 -9.44
N ARG A 21 -21.90 -8.83 -10.47
CA ARG A 21 -20.48 -8.41 -10.39
C ARG A 21 -20.41 -6.89 -10.30
N ILE A 22 -19.40 -6.37 -9.61
CA ILE A 22 -19.14 -4.92 -9.44
C ILE A 22 -19.12 -4.19 -10.80
N GLY A 23 -18.50 -4.81 -11.82
CA GLY A 23 -18.45 -4.24 -13.17
C GLY A 23 -19.83 -4.15 -13.85
N THR A 24 -20.71 -5.11 -13.59
CA THR A 24 -22.09 -5.12 -14.10
C THR A 24 -22.92 -4.02 -13.44
N ILE A 25 -22.83 -3.89 -12.12
CA ILE A 25 -23.52 -2.85 -11.34
C ILE A 25 -23.04 -1.46 -11.80
N ALA A 26 -21.73 -1.28 -11.99
CA ALA A 26 -21.14 -0.03 -12.47
C ALA A 26 -21.67 0.36 -13.87
N ARG A 27 -21.79 -0.61 -14.78
CA ARG A 27 -22.30 -0.38 -16.13
C ARG A 27 -23.81 -0.05 -16.13
N GLN A 28 -24.58 -0.73 -15.29
CA GLN A 28 -26.03 -0.52 -15.17
C GLN A 28 -26.36 0.85 -14.59
N LEU A 29 -25.73 1.21 -13.47
CA LEU A 29 -25.98 2.47 -12.77
C LEU A 29 -25.19 3.65 -13.37
N ARG A 30 -24.40 3.43 -14.42
CA ARG A 30 -23.48 4.41 -15.04
C ARG A 30 -22.58 5.13 -14.02
N VAL A 31 -22.17 4.41 -12.99
CA VAL A 31 -21.26 4.90 -11.96
C VAL A 31 -19.88 4.29 -12.13
N HIS A 32 -18.84 5.00 -11.71
CA HIS A 32 -17.49 4.47 -11.72
C HIS A 32 -17.39 3.25 -10.79
N GLY A 33 -16.71 2.19 -11.22
CA GLY A 33 -16.56 0.96 -10.42
C GLY A 33 -15.84 1.17 -9.07
N GLY A 34 -15.09 2.27 -8.93
CA GLY A 34 -14.53 2.70 -7.65
C GLY A 34 -15.60 3.17 -6.65
N THR A 35 -16.68 3.78 -7.13
CA THR A 35 -17.83 4.21 -6.32
C THR A 35 -18.58 3.00 -5.77
N VAL A 36 -18.85 2.00 -6.62
CA VAL A 36 -19.47 0.72 -6.20
C VAL A 36 -18.61 0.00 -5.17
N ARG A 37 -17.29 -0.10 -5.40
CA ARG A 37 -16.34 -0.67 -4.42
C ARG A 37 -16.34 0.08 -3.10
N ARG A 38 -16.41 1.41 -3.13
CA ARG A 38 -16.44 2.26 -1.93
C ARG A 38 -17.71 2.03 -1.12
N VAL A 39 -18.88 2.00 -1.76
CA VAL A 39 -20.17 1.73 -1.11
C VAL A 39 -20.19 0.34 -0.48
N LEU A 40 -19.75 -0.68 -1.21
CA LEU A 40 -19.65 -2.05 -0.66
C LEU A 40 -18.68 -2.12 0.53
N ALA A 41 -17.55 -1.41 0.47
CA ALA A 41 -16.60 -1.34 1.59
C ALA A 41 -17.15 -0.58 2.80
N GLN A 42 -17.96 0.47 2.59
CA GLN A 42 -18.65 1.19 3.66
C GLN A 42 -19.74 0.35 4.33
N ALA A 43 -20.40 -0.53 3.56
CA ALA A 43 -21.36 -1.51 4.07
C ALA A 43 -20.71 -2.72 4.77
N GLY A 44 -19.39 -2.70 5.00
CA GLY A 44 -18.68 -3.74 5.76
C GLY A 44 -18.24 -4.96 4.94
N LEU A 45 -18.35 -4.92 3.61
CA LEU A 45 -17.84 -6.01 2.78
C LEU A 45 -16.31 -5.95 2.67
N PRO A 46 -15.63 -7.12 2.64
CA PRO A 46 -14.19 -7.15 2.49
C PRO A 46 -13.81 -6.38 1.22
N ARG A 47 -12.75 -5.58 1.30
CA ARG A 47 -12.23 -4.84 0.14
C ARG A 47 -11.87 -5.83 -0.95
N ILE A 48 -12.72 -5.95 -1.96
CA ILE A 48 -12.45 -6.70 -3.19
C ILE A 48 -11.53 -5.82 -4.04
N GLY A 49 -10.29 -5.67 -3.58
CA GLY A 49 -9.17 -5.12 -4.34
C GLY A 49 -8.22 -6.26 -4.71
N PRO A 50 -7.29 -6.03 -5.66
CA PRO A 50 -6.21 -6.98 -5.85
C PRO A 50 -5.52 -7.15 -4.50
N VAL A 51 -5.59 -8.37 -3.94
CA VAL A 51 -4.71 -8.78 -2.85
C VAL A 51 -3.31 -8.47 -3.37
N GLN A 52 -2.61 -7.55 -2.71
CA GLN A 52 -1.24 -7.19 -3.06
C GLN A 52 -0.47 -8.51 -3.11
N ARG A 53 -0.13 -8.97 -4.32
CA ARG A 53 0.48 -10.29 -4.50
C ARG A 53 1.69 -10.34 -3.58
N SER A 54 1.76 -11.35 -2.73
CA SER A 54 2.90 -11.61 -1.86
C SER A 54 4.16 -11.59 -2.73
N SER A 55 4.90 -10.48 -2.67
CA SER A 55 6.14 -10.33 -3.41
C SER A 55 7.10 -11.43 -2.93
N GLN A 56 8.00 -11.92 -3.78
CA GLN A 56 9.02 -12.89 -3.35
C GLN A 56 9.85 -12.37 -2.15
N LEU A 57 9.89 -11.04 -1.96
CA LEU A 57 10.52 -10.37 -0.83
C LEU A 57 9.79 -10.63 0.50
N ASP A 58 8.50 -10.94 0.48
CA ASP A 58 7.68 -11.19 1.68
C ASP A 58 8.27 -12.31 2.55
N ALA A 59 8.76 -13.38 1.92
CA ALA A 59 9.46 -14.48 2.60
C ALA A 59 10.75 -14.05 3.33
N TYR A 60 11.37 -12.96 2.87
CA TYR A 60 12.63 -12.42 3.43
C TYR A 60 12.42 -11.21 4.34
N LEU A 61 11.20 -10.67 4.45
CA LEU A 61 10.87 -9.58 5.37
C LEU A 61 11.26 -9.83 6.83
N PRO A 62 11.02 -11.01 7.44
CA PRO A 62 11.42 -11.24 8.83
C PRO A 62 12.93 -11.18 9.01
N PHE A 63 13.70 -11.60 8.02
CA PHE A 63 15.16 -11.50 8.05
C PHE A 63 15.64 -10.05 7.88
N ILE A 64 15.02 -9.30 6.97
CA ILE A 64 15.32 -7.89 6.74
C ILE A 64 15.03 -7.07 8.00
N ALA A 65 13.89 -7.29 8.65
CA ALA A 65 13.51 -6.61 9.88
C ALA A 65 14.53 -6.86 11.01
N GLN A 66 14.89 -8.13 11.25
CA GLN A 66 15.92 -8.48 12.24
C GLN A 66 17.29 -7.85 11.94
N THR A 67 17.65 -7.75 10.66
CA THR A 67 18.93 -7.16 10.24
C THR A 67 18.92 -5.64 10.42
N LEU A 68 17.81 -4.98 10.09
CA LEU A 68 17.64 -3.55 10.29
C LEU A 68 17.54 -3.17 11.77
N GLU A 69 17.00 -4.04 12.62
CA GLU A 69 16.99 -3.84 14.07
C GLU A 69 18.41 -3.86 14.66
N LYS A 70 19.24 -4.81 14.22
CA LYS A 70 20.65 -4.89 14.63
C LYS A 70 21.52 -3.79 14.01
N PHE A 71 21.23 -3.42 12.76
CA PHE A 71 22.05 -2.50 11.98
C PHE A 71 21.17 -1.47 11.24
N PRO A 72 20.71 -0.41 11.93
CA PRO A 72 19.78 0.56 11.34
C PRO A 72 20.40 1.38 10.20
N THR A 73 21.73 1.57 10.21
CA THR A 73 22.49 2.32 9.19
C THR A 73 22.83 1.49 7.95
N LEU A 74 22.53 0.18 7.95
CA LEU A 74 22.93 -0.73 6.88
C LEU A 74 22.32 -0.33 5.52
N THR A 75 23.14 -0.37 4.47
CA THR A 75 22.70 0.02 3.12
C THR A 75 21.83 -1.07 2.48
N ALA A 76 20.80 -0.66 1.74
CA ALA A 76 19.93 -1.57 0.99
C ALA A 76 20.70 -2.48 0.00
N SER A 77 21.81 -2.01 -0.57
CA SER A 77 22.69 -2.84 -1.42
C SER A 77 23.32 -4.01 -0.64
N ARG A 78 23.69 -3.83 0.63
CA ARG A 78 24.25 -4.90 1.45
C ARG A 78 23.18 -5.92 1.83
N LEU A 79 21.99 -5.45 2.19
CA LEU A 79 20.81 -6.30 2.41
C LEU A 79 20.46 -7.14 1.17
N TYR A 80 20.55 -6.56 -0.03
CA TYR A 80 20.31 -7.28 -1.28
C TYR A 80 21.28 -8.44 -1.48
N VAL A 81 22.58 -8.24 -1.23
CA VAL A 81 23.59 -9.31 -1.33
C VAL A 81 23.27 -10.45 -0.35
N MET A 82 22.98 -10.11 0.92
CA MET A 82 22.65 -11.11 1.94
C MET A 82 21.40 -11.93 1.58
N VAL A 83 20.41 -11.31 0.95
CA VAL A 83 19.16 -11.97 0.53
C VAL A 83 19.35 -12.76 -0.78
N ARG A 84 20.23 -12.30 -1.69
CA ARG A 84 20.66 -13.05 -2.87
C ARG A 84 21.40 -14.34 -2.53
N GLU A 85 22.30 -14.31 -1.54
CA GLU A 85 22.97 -15.52 -1.06
C GLU A 85 21.98 -16.56 -0.49
N ARG A 86 20.79 -16.10 -0.06
CA ARG A 86 19.69 -16.93 0.45
C ARG A 86 18.67 -17.34 -0.63
N GLY A 87 18.97 -17.09 -1.90
CA GLY A 87 18.16 -17.55 -3.03
C GLY A 87 17.15 -16.53 -3.59
N TYR A 88 17.28 -15.24 -3.27
CA TYR A 88 16.42 -14.23 -3.89
C TYR A 88 16.77 -13.98 -5.36
N LEU A 89 15.78 -14.16 -6.24
CA LEU A 89 15.90 -14.03 -7.69
C LEU A 89 15.44 -12.68 -8.24
N GLY A 90 14.90 -11.80 -7.39
CA GLY A 90 14.38 -10.50 -7.82
C GLY A 90 15.49 -9.49 -8.13
N GLY A 91 15.15 -8.46 -8.93
CA GLY A 91 16.08 -7.41 -9.31
C GLY A 91 16.46 -6.45 -8.17
N PRO A 92 17.65 -5.83 -8.22
CA PRO A 92 18.14 -4.93 -7.18
C PRO A 92 17.31 -3.64 -7.06
N ASP A 93 16.81 -3.08 -8.17
CA ASP A 93 15.99 -1.86 -8.16
C ASP A 93 14.65 -2.07 -7.45
N HIS A 94 13.94 -3.15 -7.79
CA HIS A 94 12.68 -3.51 -7.13
C HIS A 94 12.90 -3.77 -5.64
N PHE A 95 13.99 -4.45 -5.29
CA PHE A 95 14.38 -4.69 -3.90
C PHE A 95 14.60 -3.37 -3.14
N ARG A 96 15.41 -2.45 -3.68
CA ARG A 96 15.69 -1.15 -3.05
C ARG A 96 14.42 -0.32 -2.84
N HIS A 97 13.52 -0.31 -3.83
CA HIS A 97 12.25 0.37 -3.72
C HIS A 97 11.41 -0.17 -2.55
N LEU A 98 11.26 -1.50 -2.47
CA LEU A 98 10.51 -2.14 -1.38
C LEU A 98 11.15 -1.89 -0.01
N ILE A 99 12.48 -1.99 0.12
CA ILE A 99 13.18 -1.68 1.37
C ILE A 99 12.95 -0.23 1.81
N SER A 100 12.89 0.73 0.88
CA SER A 100 12.60 2.13 1.19
C SER A 100 11.22 2.32 1.85
N LEU A 101 10.23 1.52 1.44
CA LEU A 101 8.89 1.51 2.05
C LEU A 101 8.87 0.88 3.45
N HIS A 102 9.73 -0.12 3.69
CA HIS A 102 9.82 -0.83 4.97
C HIS A 102 10.74 -0.18 6.00
N ARG A 103 11.68 0.68 5.57
CA ARG A 103 12.61 1.33 6.51
C ARG A 103 11.83 2.31 7.40
N PRO A 104 11.93 2.20 8.73
CA PRO A 104 11.39 3.23 9.61
C PRO A 104 12.06 4.55 9.24
N ARG A 105 11.25 5.57 8.94
CA ARG A 105 11.78 6.91 8.67
C ARG A 105 12.58 7.33 9.92
N PRO A 106 13.81 7.86 9.76
CA PRO A 106 14.53 8.43 10.88
C PRO A 106 13.62 9.46 11.55
N LYS A 107 13.60 9.49 12.89
CA LYS A 107 12.86 10.52 13.63
C LYS A 107 13.27 11.87 13.05
N ALA A 108 12.29 12.70 12.68
CA ALA A 108 12.57 14.05 12.23
C ALA A 108 13.24 14.79 13.39
N GLU A 109 14.55 15.00 13.29
CA GLU A 109 15.27 15.85 14.21
C GLU A 109 14.74 17.28 14.00
N ALA A 110 14.20 17.87 15.06
CA ALA A 110 13.67 19.23 15.03
C ALA A 110 14.85 20.21 14.96
N TYR A 111 15.41 20.40 13.77
CA TYR A 111 16.40 21.43 13.53
C TYR A 111 15.72 22.80 13.61
N LEU A 112 16.09 23.63 14.57
CA LEU A 112 15.77 25.06 14.55
C LEU A 112 16.53 25.67 13.37
N ARG A 113 15.82 26.03 12.29
CA ARG A 113 16.40 26.81 11.20
C ARG A 113 16.65 28.23 11.69
N LEU A 114 17.85 28.48 12.16
CA LEU A 114 18.32 29.84 12.39
C LEU A 114 18.57 30.49 11.02
N SER A 115 17.70 31.42 10.64
CA SER A 115 17.94 32.29 9.49
C SER A 115 18.76 33.47 9.99
N THR A 116 20.04 33.54 9.65
CA THR A 116 20.83 34.75 9.82
C THR A 116 20.49 35.73 8.69
N LEU A 117 20.22 36.98 9.01
CA LEU A 117 20.13 38.04 8.01
C LEU A 117 21.52 38.22 7.36
N PRO A 118 21.61 38.46 6.04
CA PRO A 118 22.88 38.80 5.42
C PRO A 118 23.31 40.22 5.84
N GLY A 119 24.35 40.31 6.67
CA GLY A 119 25.16 41.52 6.88
C GLY A 119 24.79 42.40 8.08
N GLU A 120 25.26 42.03 9.27
CA GLU A 120 25.60 42.95 10.37
C GLU A 120 27.02 42.64 10.87
#